data_AF-A0A0P4UZP1-F1
#
_entry.id   AF-A0A0P4UZP1-F1
#
_cell.length_a   1.000
_cell.length_b   1.000
_cell.length_c   1.000
_cell.angle_alpha   90.00
_cell.angle_beta   90.00
_cell.angle_gamma   90.00
#
_symmetry.space_group_name_H-M   'P 1'
#
loop_
_entity.id
_entity.type
_entity.pdbx_description
1 polymer ?
#
loop_
_entity_poly.entity_id
_entity_poly.type
_entity_poly.pdbx_seq_one_letter_code
_entity_poly.pdbx_strand_id
1 'polypeptide(L)'
;MYDLANFTKDDMRHCAIKLRNMDERSHSMEETANRMVRYLYENLIDPRTGQSACALVRFFKTHPYGDLSLELQESAQAILKGRSIIRATKCLTLLATAGDEKYWNDRRDSTGHQAIPLIDEDFVYRAPMILQLIQQFGLEISAVVDTAPTLITKVSHKAFNVFYVPEAVGSPHIPAQAQFVVPYKIQSVLGFGGMLPSGNLFAVILFSKVPISLATAGHFRWISAYVRIAVESSDRNVFPPALAPMLR
;
A
#
# COMPACT_ATOMS: atom_id res chain seq x y z
N MET A 1 -0.44 -10.77 18.62
CA MET A 1 -1.28 -9.56 18.62
C MET A 1 -0.52 -8.45 19.32
N TYR A 2 -0.72 -7.21 18.87
CA TYR A 2 0.02 -6.02 19.25
C TYR A 2 -0.97 -4.89 19.49
N ASP A 3 -0.81 -4.17 20.60
CA ASP A 3 -1.52 -2.91 20.81
C ASP A 3 -0.94 -1.86 19.86
N LEU A 4 -1.73 -1.44 18.86
CA LEU A 4 -1.24 -0.46 17.87
C LEU A 4 -1.02 0.93 18.49
N ALA A 5 -1.79 1.33 19.49
CA ALA A 5 -1.65 2.65 20.12
C ALA A 5 -0.36 2.73 20.96
N ASN A 6 0.07 1.59 21.54
CA ASN A 6 1.28 1.46 22.37
C ASN A 6 2.32 0.50 21.77
N PHE A 7 2.41 0.45 20.44
CA PHE A 7 3.27 -0.51 19.73
C PHE A 7 4.76 -0.30 20.07
N THR A 8 5.37 -1.29 20.70
CA THR A 8 6.73 -1.18 21.25
C THR A 8 7.81 -1.55 20.23
N LYS A 9 9.09 -1.35 20.61
CA LYS A 9 10.23 -1.82 19.81
C LYS A 9 10.30 -3.35 19.70
N ASP A 10 9.85 -4.08 20.72
CA ASP A 10 9.83 -5.54 20.68
C ASP A 10 8.69 -6.05 19.80
N ASP A 11 7.52 -5.39 19.84
CA ASP A 11 6.43 -5.65 18.90
C ASP A 11 6.87 -5.42 17.45
N MET A 12 7.57 -4.32 17.21
CA MET A 12 8.17 -4.01 15.91
C MET A 12 9.08 -5.13 15.42
N ARG A 13 9.99 -5.64 16.27
CA ARG A 13 10.91 -6.72 15.90
C ARG A 13 10.15 -8.00 15.56
N HIS A 14 9.21 -8.41 16.41
CA HIS A 14 8.41 -9.62 16.17
C HIS A 14 7.56 -9.50 14.91
N CYS A 15 6.88 -8.37 14.71
CA CYS A 15 6.06 -8.09 13.55
C CYS A 15 6.90 -8.11 12.27
N ALA A 16 8.05 -7.42 12.25
CA ALA A 16 8.96 -7.37 11.12
C ALA A 16 9.46 -8.77 10.71
N ILE A 17 9.88 -9.59 11.68
CA ILE A 17 10.33 -10.97 11.42
C ILE A 17 9.20 -11.82 10.85
N LYS A 18 7.98 -11.70 11.42
CA LYS A 18 6.82 -12.44 10.90
C LYS A 18 6.49 -12.07 9.47
N LEU A 19 6.46 -10.77 9.14
CA LEU A 19 6.19 -10.29 7.79
C LEU A 19 7.25 -10.71 6.78
N ARG A 20 8.54 -10.71 7.18
CA ARG A 20 9.65 -11.11 6.31
C ARG A 20 9.55 -12.54 5.79
N ASN A 21 8.96 -13.44 6.56
CA ASN A 21 8.89 -14.86 6.20
C ASN A 21 7.55 -15.25 5.53
N MET A 22 6.71 -14.27 5.16
CA MET A 22 5.40 -14.57 4.57
C MET A 22 5.46 -14.97 3.09
N ASP A 23 6.61 -14.77 2.47
CA ASP A 23 6.90 -15.23 1.11
C ASP A 23 7.14 -16.75 1.04
N GLU A 24 7.40 -17.41 2.17
CA GLU A 24 7.56 -18.86 2.24
C GLU A 24 6.35 -19.56 1.61
N ARG A 25 6.59 -20.34 0.55
CA ARG A 25 5.53 -21.05 -0.23
C ARG A 25 4.52 -20.11 -0.90
N SER A 26 4.89 -18.86 -1.14
CA SER A 26 4.11 -17.95 -1.97
C SER A 26 4.51 -18.12 -3.43
N HIS A 27 3.51 -18.10 -4.33
CA HIS A 27 3.73 -18.23 -5.76
C HIS A 27 3.67 -16.89 -6.50
N SER A 28 3.39 -15.79 -5.80
CA SER A 28 3.33 -14.45 -6.39
C SER A 28 3.48 -13.35 -5.32
N MET A 29 3.80 -12.13 -5.74
CA MET A 29 3.82 -10.99 -4.81
C MET A 29 2.44 -10.73 -4.20
N GLU A 30 1.38 -10.86 -4.99
CA GLU A 30 -0.01 -10.72 -4.54
C GLU A 30 -0.33 -11.67 -3.39
N GLU A 31 0.09 -12.94 -3.48
CA GLU A 31 -0.14 -13.91 -2.41
C GLU A 31 0.62 -13.53 -1.12
N THR A 32 1.88 -13.11 -1.24
CA THR A 32 2.68 -12.61 -0.11
C THR A 32 2.03 -11.38 0.52
N ALA A 33 1.62 -10.41 -0.30
CA ALA A 33 0.97 -9.18 0.13
C ALA A 33 -0.37 -9.47 0.84
N ASN A 34 -1.17 -10.42 0.34
CA ASN A 34 -2.41 -10.86 0.98
C ASN A 34 -2.17 -11.43 2.38
N ARG A 35 -1.15 -12.27 2.55
CA ARG A 35 -0.78 -12.79 3.87
C ARG A 35 -0.36 -11.67 4.82
N MET A 36 0.42 -10.70 4.33
CA MET A 36 0.86 -9.55 5.13
C MET A 36 -0.28 -8.65 5.60
N VAL A 37 -1.17 -8.22 4.69
CA VAL A 37 -2.26 -7.29 5.07
C VAL A 37 -3.25 -7.96 6.01
N ARG A 38 -3.55 -9.26 5.81
CA ARG A 38 -4.40 -10.04 6.73
C ARG A 38 -3.75 -10.16 8.09
N TYR A 39 -2.46 -10.52 8.14
CA TYR A 39 -1.73 -10.60 9.40
C TYR A 39 -1.73 -9.27 10.15
N LEU A 40 -1.45 -8.15 9.47
CA LEU A 40 -1.48 -6.82 10.07
C LEU A 40 -2.87 -6.47 10.57
N TYR A 41 -3.91 -6.70 9.78
CA TYR A 41 -5.30 -6.44 10.16
C TYR A 41 -5.72 -7.26 11.39
N GLU A 42 -5.37 -8.55 11.43
CA GLU A 42 -5.75 -9.45 12.54
C GLU A 42 -4.90 -9.25 13.80
N ASN A 43 -3.63 -8.82 13.67
CA ASN A 43 -2.70 -8.76 14.79
C ASN A 43 -2.47 -7.37 15.34
N LEU A 44 -2.77 -6.30 14.62
CA LEU A 44 -2.80 -4.94 15.17
C LEU A 44 -4.18 -4.71 15.79
N ILE A 45 -4.27 -4.70 17.11
CA ILE A 45 -5.54 -4.68 17.84
C ILE A 45 -5.68 -3.42 18.68
N ASP A 46 -6.93 -3.06 18.98
CA ASP A 46 -7.28 -2.17 20.07
C ASP A 46 -7.53 -3.01 21.33
N PRO A 47 -6.68 -2.93 22.37
CA PRO A 47 -6.83 -3.76 23.57
C PRO A 47 -8.14 -3.49 24.32
N ARG A 48 -8.78 -2.33 24.13
CA ARG A 48 -10.05 -2.00 24.80
C ARG A 48 -11.22 -2.81 24.24
N THR A 49 -11.19 -3.11 22.95
CA THR A 49 -12.30 -3.79 22.25
C THR A 49 -11.94 -5.22 21.85
N GLY A 50 -10.65 -5.56 21.82
CA GLY A 50 -10.14 -6.83 21.31
C GLY A 50 -10.29 -6.99 19.79
N GLN A 51 -10.76 -5.94 19.09
CA GLN A 51 -10.95 -5.94 17.65
C GLN A 51 -9.72 -5.37 16.93
N SER A 52 -9.69 -5.48 15.59
CA SER A 52 -8.65 -4.83 14.79
C SER A 52 -8.60 -3.33 15.08
N ALA A 53 -7.39 -2.82 15.33
CA ALA A 53 -7.11 -1.40 15.43
C ALA A 53 -7.16 -0.70 14.06
N CYS A 54 -7.28 -1.45 12.96
CA CYS A 54 -7.44 -0.91 11.62
C CYS A 54 -8.87 -1.14 11.14
N ALA A 55 -9.45 -0.18 10.41
CA ALA A 55 -10.65 -0.44 9.62
C ALA A 55 -10.29 -1.06 8.27
N LEU A 56 -9.10 -0.72 7.75
CA LEU A 56 -8.63 -1.13 6.44
C LEU A 56 -7.09 -1.11 6.39
N VAL A 57 -6.53 -2.17 5.82
CA VAL A 57 -5.10 -2.31 5.51
C VAL A 57 -4.97 -2.61 4.02
N ARG A 58 -4.14 -1.86 3.29
CA ARG A 58 -3.93 -2.03 1.85
C ARG A 58 -2.47 -2.10 1.48
N PHE A 59 -2.13 -2.97 0.55
CA PHE A 59 -0.80 -3.08 -0.06
C PHE A 59 -0.87 -2.63 -1.51
N PHE A 60 -0.03 -1.66 -1.86
CA PHE A 60 0.12 -1.15 -3.21
C PHE A 60 1.52 -1.38 -3.76
N LYS A 61 1.61 -1.48 -5.08
CA LYS A 61 2.86 -1.48 -5.85
C LYS A 61 2.69 -0.64 -7.11
N THR A 62 3.70 0.11 -7.52
CA THR A 62 3.71 0.64 -8.88
C THR A 62 3.95 -0.48 -9.88
N HIS A 63 3.13 -0.52 -10.92
CA HIS A 63 3.21 -1.52 -11.97
C HIS A 63 2.91 -0.89 -13.33
N PRO A 64 3.62 -1.24 -14.42
CA PRO A 64 3.33 -0.71 -15.74
C PRO A 64 1.90 -1.02 -16.19
N TYR A 65 1.20 -0.01 -16.72
CA TYR A 65 -0.19 -0.12 -17.18
C TYR A 65 -0.39 -1.25 -18.20
N GLY A 66 0.52 -1.39 -19.15
CA GLY A 66 0.44 -2.38 -20.23
C GLY A 66 0.60 -3.84 -19.76
N ASP A 67 1.06 -4.06 -18.53
CA ASP A 67 1.28 -5.37 -17.93
C ASP A 67 0.16 -5.74 -16.93
N LEU A 68 -0.78 -4.82 -16.68
CA LEU A 68 -1.98 -5.07 -15.88
C LEU A 68 -2.97 -5.96 -16.62
N SER A 69 -3.80 -6.70 -15.87
CA SER A 69 -4.98 -7.38 -16.43
C SER A 69 -5.96 -6.37 -17.05
N LEU A 70 -6.81 -6.84 -17.97
CA LEU A 70 -7.81 -5.99 -18.62
C LEU A 70 -8.70 -5.26 -17.61
N GLU A 71 -9.16 -5.97 -16.57
CA GLU A 71 -9.97 -5.41 -15.48
C GLU A 71 -9.26 -4.23 -14.76
N LEU A 72 -7.96 -4.38 -14.47
CA LEU A 72 -7.18 -3.32 -13.83
C LEU A 72 -6.89 -2.16 -14.80
N GLN A 73 -6.71 -2.45 -16.09
CA GLN A 73 -6.57 -1.43 -17.13
C GLN A 73 -7.85 -0.59 -17.26
N GLU A 74 -9.02 -1.23 -17.25
CA GLU A 74 -10.32 -0.56 -17.28
C GLU A 74 -10.54 0.31 -16.03
N SER A 75 -10.18 -0.22 -14.85
CA SER A 75 -10.23 0.52 -13.59
C SER A 75 -9.36 1.79 -13.63
N ALA A 76 -8.14 1.70 -14.18
CA ALA A 76 -7.27 2.87 -14.36
C ALA A 76 -7.83 3.88 -15.38
N GLN A 77 -8.41 3.40 -16.49
CA GLN A 77 -9.03 4.25 -17.51
C GLN A 77 -10.23 5.03 -16.99
N ALA A 78 -11.04 4.41 -16.13
CA ALA A 78 -12.22 5.06 -15.52
C ALA A 78 -11.85 6.32 -14.73
N ILE A 79 -10.64 6.39 -14.15
CA ILE A 79 -10.15 7.56 -13.41
C ILE A 79 -9.89 8.75 -14.35
N LEU A 80 -9.38 8.48 -15.55
CA LEU A 80 -8.92 9.53 -16.47
C LEU A 80 -9.97 10.00 -17.48
N LYS A 81 -11.23 9.56 -17.33
CA LYS A 81 -12.39 10.02 -18.11
C LYS A 81 -12.13 10.10 -19.63
N GLY A 82 -11.43 9.11 -20.18
CA GLY A 82 -11.19 8.99 -21.62
C GLY A 82 -9.83 9.48 -22.14
N ARG A 83 -8.90 9.97 -21.29
CA ARG A 83 -7.51 10.18 -21.72
C ARG A 83 -6.81 8.83 -21.94
N SER A 84 -6.09 8.69 -23.05
CA SER A 84 -5.26 7.51 -23.31
C SER A 84 -4.14 7.37 -22.28
N ILE A 85 -3.88 6.13 -21.84
CA ILE A 85 -2.77 5.80 -20.93
C ILE A 85 -1.70 5.08 -21.75
N ILE A 86 -0.47 5.60 -21.70
CA ILE A 86 0.67 4.96 -22.37
C ILE A 86 0.99 3.65 -21.63
N ARG A 87 1.34 2.58 -22.35
CA ARG A 87 1.61 1.25 -21.76
C ARG A 87 2.65 1.27 -20.64
N ALA A 88 3.68 2.12 -20.75
CA ALA A 88 4.75 2.22 -19.75
C ALA A 88 4.36 3.06 -18.52
N THR A 89 3.19 3.71 -18.50
CA THR A 89 2.72 4.52 -17.35
C THR A 89 2.67 3.64 -16.11
N LYS A 90 3.29 4.09 -15.01
CA LYS A 90 3.19 3.41 -13.73
C LYS A 90 1.81 3.64 -13.12
N CYS A 91 1.12 2.56 -12.77
CA CYS A 91 -0.09 2.58 -11.98
C CYS A 91 0.23 2.20 -10.54
N LEU A 92 -0.25 2.98 -9.57
CA LEU A 92 -0.29 2.55 -8.17
C LEU A 92 -1.40 1.50 -8.03
N THR A 93 -1.01 0.24 -8.02
CA THR A 93 -1.90 -0.92 -8.14
C THR A 93 -2.09 -1.62 -6.81
N LEU A 94 -3.34 -1.89 -6.44
CA LEU A 94 -3.73 -2.61 -5.24
C LEU A 94 -3.42 -4.10 -5.41
N LEU A 95 -2.47 -4.63 -4.64
CA LEU A 95 -2.14 -6.06 -4.64
C LEU A 95 -2.89 -6.82 -3.55
N ALA A 96 -3.17 -6.17 -2.40
CA ALA A 96 -3.85 -6.83 -1.30
C ALA A 96 -4.62 -5.83 -0.44
N THR A 97 -5.69 -6.31 0.19
CA THR A 97 -6.58 -5.52 1.04
C THR A 97 -7.22 -6.42 2.12
N ALA A 98 -7.37 -5.89 3.33
CA ALA A 98 -8.09 -6.53 4.44
C ALA A 98 -8.78 -5.45 5.28
N GLY A 99 -10.04 -5.65 5.64
CA GLY A 99 -10.80 -4.59 6.33
C GLY A 99 -12.16 -5.02 6.88
N ASP A 100 -12.82 -4.08 7.55
CA ASP A 100 -14.11 -4.28 8.25
C ASP A 100 -15.22 -4.72 7.29
N GLU A 101 -15.22 -4.24 6.04
CA GLU A 101 -16.21 -4.60 5.03
C GLU A 101 -15.87 -5.88 4.27
N LYS A 102 -16.89 -6.70 3.99
CA LYS A 102 -16.71 -7.98 3.28
C LYS A 102 -15.98 -7.81 1.94
N TYR A 103 -16.36 -6.80 1.16
CA TYR A 103 -15.77 -6.52 -0.15
C TYR A 103 -14.36 -5.91 -0.08
N TRP A 104 -13.88 -5.49 1.08
CA TRP A 104 -12.48 -5.05 1.26
C TRP A 104 -11.50 -6.18 1.48
N ASN A 105 -11.95 -7.43 1.59
CA ASN A 105 -11.09 -8.58 1.88
C ASN A 105 -10.66 -9.35 0.61
N ASP A 106 -11.02 -8.83 -0.57
CA ASP A 106 -10.54 -9.25 -1.88
C ASP A 106 -10.30 -8.03 -2.77
N ARG A 107 -9.14 -7.93 -3.43
CA ARG A 107 -8.83 -6.77 -4.28
C ARG A 107 -9.75 -6.65 -5.50
N ARG A 108 -10.35 -7.74 -5.95
CA ARG A 108 -11.28 -7.77 -7.09
C ARG A 108 -12.60 -7.10 -6.74
N ASP A 109 -13.02 -7.24 -5.49
CA ASP A 109 -14.27 -6.68 -4.96
C ASP A 109 -14.07 -5.30 -4.29
N SER A 110 -12.84 -4.97 -3.90
CA SER A 110 -12.46 -3.71 -3.24
C SER A 110 -12.40 -2.57 -4.26
N THR A 111 -13.58 -2.14 -4.70
CA THR A 111 -13.77 -1.05 -5.65
C THR A 111 -13.27 0.28 -5.05
N GLY A 112 -12.77 1.15 -5.93
CA GLY A 112 -12.12 2.40 -5.53
C GLY A 112 -10.63 2.22 -5.22
N HIS A 113 -9.80 2.68 -6.17
CA HIS A 113 -8.34 2.67 -6.14
C HIS A 113 -7.67 1.31 -6.43
N GLN A 114 -8.22 0.48 -7.34
CA GLN A 114 -7.57 -0.77 -7.73
C GLN A 114 -6.31 -0.55 -8.58
N ALA A 115 -6.33 0.44 -9.47
CA ALA A 115 -5.16 0.90 -10.21
C ALA A 115 -5.28 2.40 -10.47
N ILE A 116 -4.38 3.20 -9.89
CA ILE A 116 -4.36 4.66 -10.08
C ILE A 116 -3.22 5.02 -11.03
N PRO A 117 -3.49 5.52 -12.25
CA PRO A 117 -2.44 5.83 -13.22
C PRO A 117 -1.70 7.12 -12.82
N LEU A 118 -0.40 7.02 -12.58
CA LEU A 118 0.47 8.15 -12.26
C LEU A 118 1.00 8.78 -13.56
N ILE A 119 0.09 9.42 -14.30
CA ILE A 119 0.32 9.87 -15.69
C ILE A 119 1.35 11.00 -15.84
N ASP A 120 1.33 11.96 -14.91
CA ASP A 120 2.14 13.17 -14.95
C ASP A 120 2.22 13.76 -13.53
N GLU A 121 3.15 14.69 -13.31
CA GLU A 121 3.30 15.33 -11.99
C GLU A 121 2.05 16.12 -11.60
N ASP A 122 1.41 16.79 -12.56
CA ASP A 122 0.18 17.56 -12.34
C ASP A 122 -0.97 16.70 -11.80
N PHE A 123 -1.08 15.45 -12.25
CA PHE A 123 -2.03 14.49 -11.71
C PHE A 123 -1.70 14.16 -10.25
N VAL A 124 -0.43 13.93 -9.94
CA VAL A 124 0.03 13.65 -8.57
C VAL A 124 -0.22 14.84 -7.65
N TYR A 125 0.08 16.08 -8.09
CA TYR A 125 -0.18 17.28 -7.30
C TYR A 125 -1.66 17.50 -6.96
N ARG A 126 -2.56 16.99 -7.82
CA ARG A 126 -4.01 17.03 -7.60
C ARG A 126 -4.54 15.86 -6.75
N ALA A 127 -3.70 14.87 -6.45
CA ALA A 127 -4.04 13.72 -5.62
C ALA A 127 -3.36 13.83 -4.23
N PRO A 128 -3.98 14.53 -3.26
CA PRO A 128 -3.29 14.99 -2.05
C PRO A 128 -2.70 13.84 -1.23
N MET A 129 -3.39 12.71 -1.12
CA MET A 129 -2.88 11.55 -0.38
C MET A 129 -1.64 10.93 -1.06
N ILE A 130 -1.65 10.83 -2.39
CA ILE A 130 -0.55 10.24 -3.17
C ILE A 130 0.67 11.16 -3.14
N LEU A 131 0.44 12.47 -3.29
CA LEU A 131 1.49 13.47 -3.14
C LEU A 131 2.18 13.35 -1.77
N GLN A 132 1.38 13.28 -0.70
CA GLN A 132 1.92 13.13 0.65
C GLN A 132 2.65 11.80 0.85
N LEU A 133 2.13 10.70 0.30
CA LEU A 133 2.81 9.41 0.35
C LEU A 133 4.22 9.48 -0.26
N ILE A 134 4.33 10.05 -1.46
CA ILE A 134 5.61 10.18 -2.20
C ILE A 134 6.58 11.09 -1.43
N GLN A 135 6.13 12.28 -1.04
CA GLN A 135 6.96 13.27 -0.36
C GLN A 135 7.44 12.79 1.02
N GLN A 136 6.56 12.20 1.82
CA GLN A 136 6.93 11.71 3.15
C GLN A 136 7.79 10.44 3.08
N PHE A 137 7.70 9.67 2.00
CA PHE A 137 8.67 8.61 1.74
C PHE A 137 10.07 9.16 1.37
N GLY A 138 10.19 10.46 1.08
CA GLY A 138 11.43 11.11 0.67
C GLY A 138 11.79 10.81 -0.78
N LEU A 139 10.79 10.55 -1.61
CA LEU A 139 10.93 10.27 -3.04
C LEU A 139 10.63 11.52 -3.85
N GLU A 140 11.37 11.68 -4.95
CA GLU A 140 11.04 12.69 -5.97
C GLU A 140 9.85 12.21 -6.80
N ILE A 141 8.89 13.10 -7.08
CA ILE A 141 7.69 12.76 -7.86
C ILE A 141 8.09 12.25 -9.24
N SER A 142 9.06 12.90 -9.88
CA SER A 142 9.62 12.50 -11.16
C SER A 142 10.12 11.06 -11.16
N ALA A 143 10.78 10.59 -10.10
CA ALA A 143 11.26 9.21 -10.00
C ALA A 143 10.12 8.16 -9.91
N VAL A 144 8.95 8.57 -9.41
CA VAL A 144 7.76 7.70 -9.30
C VAL A 144 6.95 7.71 -10.59
N VAL A 145 6.88 8.84 -11.29
CA VAL A 145 6.15 9.02 -12.55
C VAL A 145 6.96 8.55 -13.76
N ASP A 146 8.29 8.56 -13.69
CA ASP A 146 9.15 8.19 -14.81
C ASP A 146 8.85 6.77 -15.30
N THR A 147 8.72 6.67 -16.62
CA THR A 147 8.41 5.45 -17.35
C THR A 147 9.68 4.71 -17.79
N ALA A 148 10.84 5.37 -17.76
CA ALA A 148 12.13 4.76 -18.04
C ALA A 148 12.71 4.05 -16.79
N PRO A 149 13.47 2.95 -16.96
CA PRO A 149 14.29 2.42 -15.89
C PRO A 149 15.44 3.40 -15.65
N THR A 150 15.28 4.30 -14.67
CA THR A 150 16.38 5.18 -14.24
C THR A 150 17.53 4.32 -13.74
N LEU A 151 18.72 4.50 -14.34
CA LEU A 151 19.98 3.99 -13.80
C LEU A 151 20.07 4.32 -12.31
N ILE A 152 20.16 3.28 -11.47
CA ILE A 152 20.17 3.33 -10.00
C ILE A 152 21.47 3.98 -9.50
N THR A 153 21.68 5.26 -9.82
CA THR A 153 22.93 5.96 -9.51
C THR A 153 22.72 7.17 -8.61
N LYS A 154 21.46 7.60 -8.36
CA LYS A 154 21.17 8.76 -7.48
C LYS A 154 19.97 8.64 -6.53
N VAL A 155 19.30 7.49 -6.41
CA VAL A 155 18.31 7.31 -5.33
C VAL A 155 19.08 7.03 -4.03
N SER A 156 19.65 8.10 -3.47
CA SER A 156 20.45 8.07 -2.25
C SER A 156 19.62 7.47 -1.11
N HIS A 157 20.17 6.46 -0.45
CA HIS A 157 20.18 6.13 1.00
C HIS A 157 19.04 6.52 1.96
N LYS A 158 17.97 7.21 1.59
CA LYS A 158 16.74 7.43 2.38
C LYS A 158 15.81 6.22 2.26
N ALA A 159 16.40 5.03 2.30
CA ALA A 159 15.69 3.78 2.14
C ALA A 159 14.74 3.62 3.33
N PHE A 160 13.45 3.62 3.03
CA PHE A 160 12.33 3.43 3.95
C PHE A 160 12.01 4.64 4.82
N ASN A 161 10.77 5.10 4.68
CA ASN A 161 10.17 6.18 5.45
C ASN A 161 8.68 5.86 5.64
N VAL A 162 8.01 6.71 6.39
CA VAL A 162 6.59 6.56 6.72
C VAL A 162 5.82 7.76 6.22
N PHE A 163 4.61 7.49 5.74
CA PHE A 163 3.58 8.48 5.49
C PHE A 163 2.68 8.48 6.72
N TYR A 164 2.52 9.60 7.39
CA TYR A 164 1.81 9.64 8.66
C TYR A 164 0.88 10.84 8.73
N VAL A 165 -0.39 10.56 8.99
CA VAL A 165 -1.43 11.54 9.27
C VAL A 165 -1.92 11.28 10.70
N PRO A 166 -1.50 12.12 11.68
CA PRO A 166 -1.83 11.90 13.09
C PRO A 166 -3.33 11.98 13.36
N GLU A 167 -4.01 12.93 12.71
CA GLU A 167 -5.45 13.17 12.82
C GLU A 167 -6.09 13.09 11.44
N ALA A 168 -6.90 12.07 11.21
CA ALA A 168 -7.51 11.81 9.90
C ALA A 168 -8.78 12.64 9.66
N VAL A 169 -9.55 12.91 10.70
CA VAL A 169 -10.78 13.72 10.63
C VAL A 169 -10.41 15.16 10.25
N GLY A 170 -11.04 15.68 9.19
CA GLY A 170 -10.78 17.02 8.68
C GLY A 170 -9.44 17.19 7.94
N SER A 171 -8.62 16.15 7.87
CA SER A 171 -7.32 16.22 7.17
C SER A 171 -7.52 16.45 5.66
N PRO A 172 -6.89 17.48 5.06
CA PRO A 172 -6.97 17.72 3.62
C PRO A 172 -6.25 16.63 2.81
N HIS A 173 -5.44 15.78 3.46
CA HIS A 173 -4.71 14.71 2.82
C HIS A 173 -5.56 13.47 2.57
N ILE A 174 -6.74 13.36 3.20
CA ILE A 174 -7.65 12.22 3.05
C ILE A 174 -9.03 12.76 2.64
N PRO A 175 -9.31 12.89 1.33
CA PRO A 175 -10.54 13.53 0.86
C PRO A 175 -11.83 12.79 1.25
N ALA A 176 -11.77 11.48 1.49
CA ALA A 176 -12.93 10.62 1.71
C ALA A 176 -13.52 10.75 3.13
N GLN A 177 -13.82 11.97 3.57
CA GLN A 177 -14.25 12.25 4.94
C GLN A 177 -15.62 11.63 5.26
N ALA A 178 -16.64 11.96 4.46
CA ALA A 178 -18.03 11.58 4.73
C ALA A 178 -18.32 10.08 4.48
N GLN A 179 -17.63 9.49 3.50
CA GLN A 179 -17.86 8.12 3.06
C GLN A 179 -16.92 7.10 3.68
N PHE A 180 -15.83 7.54 4.32
CA PHE A 180 -14.81 6.62 4.84
C PHE A 180 -14.25 7.03 6.21
N VAL A 181 -13.67 8.23 6.36
CA VAL A 181 -13.00 8.62 7.63
C VAL A 181 -13.99 8.66 8.80
N VAL A 182 -15.12 9.35 8.63
CA VAL A 182 -16.13 9.52 9.69
C VAL A 182 -16.88 8.21 9.98
N PRO A 183 -17.44 7.48 8.99
CA PRO A 183 -18.21 6.26 9.27
C PRO A 183 -17.38 5.15 9.93
N TYR A 184 -16.13 4.97 9.49
CA TYR A 184 -15.23 3.92 10.00
C TYR A 184 -14.35 4.41 11.16
N LYS A 185 -14.58 5.63 11.66
CA LYS A 185 -13.92 6.21 12.83
C LYS A 185 -12.40 6.19 12.72
N ILE A 186 -11.88 6.54 11.54
CA ILE A 186 -10.44 6.59 11.30
C ILE A 186 -9.87 7.76 12.10
N GLN A 187 -8.95 7.47 13.02
CA GLN A 187 -8.28 8.44 13.86
C GLN A 187 -6.92 8.86 13.28
N SER A 188 -6.14 7.89 12.79
CA SER A 188 -4.82 8.13 12.20
C SER A 188 -4.62 7.28 10.95
N VAL A 189 -3.75 7.73 10.04
CA VAL A 189 -3.33 6.95 8.88
C VAL A 189 -1.82 6.82 8.85
N LEU A 190 -1.34 5.59 8.63
CA LEU A 190 0.07 5.26 8.56
C LEU A 190 0.36 4.46 7.30
N GLY A 191 1.16 5.02 6.40
CA GLY A 191 1.79 4.32 5.29
C GLY A 191 3.25 4.01 5.58
N PHE A 192 3.74 2.86 5.15
CA PHE A 192 5.16 2.52 5.19
C PHE A 192 5.54 1.72 3.94
N GLY A 193 6.75 1.95 3.42
CA GLY A 193 7.15 1.36 2.15
C GLY A 193 8.45 1.94 1.63
N GLY A 194 8.67 1.77 0.33
CA GLY A 194 9.86 2.26 -0.34
C GLY A 194 10.04 1.68 -1.74
N MET A 195 11.25 1.82 -2.28
CA MET A 195 11.58 1.34 -3.61
C MET A 195 12.09 -0.10 -3.57
N LEU A 196 11.57 -0.92 -4.48
CA LEU A 196 12.09 -2.24 -4.83
C LEU A 196 13.35 -2.09 -5.70
N PRO A 197 14.21 -3.12 -5.79
CA PRO A 197 15.38 -3.11 -6.67
C PRO A 197 15.06 -2.82 -8.14
N SER A 198 13.85 -3.16 -8.61
CA SER A 198 13.38 -2.82 -9.97
C SER A 198 13.09 -1.35 -10.21
N GLY A 199 13.11 -0.50 -9.17
CA GLY A 199 12.66 0.89 -9.27
C GLY A 199 11.14 1.05 -9.18
N ASN A 200 10.41 0.01 -8.74
CA ASN A 200 8.99 0.14 -8.40
C ASN A 200 8.80 0.51 -6.93
N LEU A 201 7.89 1.44 -6.66
CA LEU A 201 7.43 1.77 -5.32
C LEU A 201 6.51 0.65 -4.81
N PHE A 202 6.63 0.30 -3.53
CA PHE A 202 5.57 -0.41 -2.80
C PHE A 202 5.20 0.38 -1.54
N ALA A 203 3.95 0.24 -1.09
CA ALA A 203 3.46 0.88 0.12
C ALA A 203 2.40 0.02 0.80
N VAL A 204 2.47 -0.10 2.12
CA VAL A 204 1.40 -0.64 2.96
C VAL A 204 0.77 0.52 3.72
N ILE A 205 -0.56 0.66 3.65
CA ILE A 205 -1.31 1.76 4.26
C ILE A 205 -2.30 1.19 5.28
N LEU A 206 -2.22 1.69 6.50
CA LEU A 206 -3.08 1.39 7.64
C LEU A 206 -4.03 2.56 7.87
N PHE A 207 -5.33 2.31 7.82
CA PHE A 207 -6.36 3.27 8.25
C PHE A 207 -6.82 2.87 9.65
N SER A 208 -6.30 3.55 10.65
CA SER A 208 -6.41 3.14 12.05
C SER A 208 -7.61 3.77 12.76
N LYS A 209 -8.32 2.95 13.55
CA LYS A 209 -9.41 3.32 14.46
C LYS A 209 -8.90 3.80 15.82
N VAL A 210 -7.59 3.77 16.07
CA VAL A 210 -6.93 4.24 17.29
C VAL A 210 -5.89 5.31 16.94
N PRO A 211 -5.52 6.20 17.88
CA PRO A 211 -4.47 7.16 17.62
C PRO A 211 -3.12 6.43 17.53
N ILE A 212 -2.35 6.75 16.50
CA ILE A 212 -0.97 6.29 16.36
C ILE A 212 -0.06 7.43 16.78
N SER A 213 0.91 7.21 17.68
CA SER A 213 1.90 8.23 18.03
C SER A 213 3.00 8.35 16.95
N LEU A 214 3.71 9.49 16.89
CA LEU A 214 4.86 9.65 16.00
C LEU A 214 5.97 8.60 16.28
N ALA A 215 6.17 8.26 17.56
CA ALA A 215 7.14 7.23 17.95
C ALA A 215 6.76 5.85 17.40
N THR A 216 5.48 5.48 17.51
CA THR A 216 4.92 4.26 16.93
C THR A 216 5.06 4.27 15.40
N ALA A 217 4.67 5.37 14.74
CA ALA A 217 4.84 5.50 13.28
C ALA A 217 6.30 5.26 12.88
N GLY A 218 7.26 5.84 13.61
CA GLY A 218 8.69 5.66 13.36
C GLY A 218 9.16 4.19 13.42
N HIS A 219 8.51 3.32 14.19
CA HIS A 219 8.84 1.88 14.21
C HIS A 219 8.54 1.18 12.88
N PHE A 220 7.53 1.62 12.13
CA PHE A 220 7.16 1.01 10.86
C PHE A 220 8.17 1.26 9.73
N ARG A 221 9.08 2.23 9.89
CA ARG A 221 10.22 2.43 8.98
C ARG A 221 11.10 1.17 8.88
N TRP A 222 11.28 0.47 10.01
CA TRP A 222 12.07 -0.77 10.02
C TRP A 222 11.26 -1.94 9.46
N ILE A 223 9.95 -1.97 9.72
CA ILE A 223 9.04 -2.98 9.16
C ILE A 223 9.06 -2.92 7.63
N SER A 224 9.07 -1.73 7.02
CA SER A 224 9.14 -1.61 5.55
C SER A 224 10.38 -2.27 4.95
N ALA A 225 11.53 -2.29 5.64
CA ALA A 225 12.70 -2.98 5.15
C ALA A 225 12.50 -4.51 5.07
N TYR A 226 11.82 -5.08 6.06
CA TYR A 226 11.51 -6.51 6.13
C TYR A 226 10.42 -6.91 5.14
N VAL A 227 9.41 -6.05 4.96
CA VAL A 227 8.40 -6.24 3.91
C VAL A 227 9.05 -6.23 2.53
N ARG A 228 9.99 -5.30 2.26
CA ARG A 228 10.71 -5.28 0.98
C ARG A 228 11.41 -6.60 0.69
N ILE A 229 12.15 -7.15 1.67
CA ILE A 229 12.88 -8.42 1.52
C ILE A 229 11.93 -9.56 1.16
N ALA A 230 10.74 -9.61 1.76
CA ALA A 230 9.77 -10.66 1.47
C ALA A 230 9.16 -10.54 0.06
N VAL A 231 8.93 -9.32 -0.44
CA VAL A 231 8.27 -9.15 -1.75
C VAL A 231 9.25 -9.07 -2.92
N GLU A 232 10.51 -8.70 -2.71
CA GLU A 232 11.46 -8.46 -3.80
C GLU A 232 11.76 -9.71 -4.64
N SER A 233 11.69 -10.91 -4.04
CA SER A 233 11.86 -12.20 -4.75
C SER A 233 10.78 -12.44 -5.82
N SER A 234 9.60 -11.86 -5.63
CA SER A 234 8.43 -12.01 -6.51
C SER A 234 8.17 -10.78 -7.38
N ASP A 235 9.13 -9.85 -7.49
CA ASP A 235 8.95 -8.61 -8.26
C ASP A 235 8.71 -8.83 -9.76
N ARG A 236 9.15 -9.99 -10.29
CA ARG A 236 8.86 -10.43 -11.66
C ARG A 236 7.61 -11.29 -11.78
N ASN A 237 7.05 -11.77 -10.68
CA ASN A 237 5.87 -12.63 -10.63
C ASN A 237 4.84 -12.01 -9.69
N VAL A 238 4.27 -10.89 -10.13
CA VAL A 238 3.46 -10.01 -9.27
C VAL A 238 2.08 -10.61 -9.00
N PHE A 239 1.40 -11.06 -10.06
CA PHE A 239 0.06 -11.65 -9.99
C PHE A 239 0.16 -13.16 -10.16
N PRO A 240 -0.70 -13.95 -9.50
CA PRO A 240 -0.77 -15.38 -9.78
C PRO A 240 -1.14 -15.59 -11.25
N PRO A 241 -0.68 -16.69 -11.87
CA PRO A 241 -1.11 -17.03 -13.22
C PRO A 241 -2.65 -17.11 -13.25
N ALA A 242 -3.26 -16.55 -14.29
CA ALA A 242 -4.70 -16.65 -14.46
C ALA A 242 -5.09 -18.13 -14.44
N LEU A 243 -5.97 -18.53 -13.51
CA LEU A 243 -6.56 -19.86 -13.54
C LEU A 243 -7.21 -20.03 -14.91
N ALA A 244 -6.75 -21.01 -15.68
CA ALA A 244 -7.41 -21.37 -16.93
C ALA A 244 -8.90 -21.61 -16.62
N PRO A 245 -9.83 -21.11 -17.45
CA PRO A 245 -11.24 -21.35 -17.21
C PRO A 245 -11.44 -22.86 -17.11
N MET A 246 -11.92 -23.32 -15.94
CA MET A 246 -12.39 -24.70 -15.81
C MET A 246 -13.55 -24.83 -16.79
N LEU A 247 -13.31 -25.53 -17.90
CA LEU A 247 -14.34 -25.99 -18.81
C LEU A 247 -15.39 -26.72 -17.95
N ARG A 248 -16.54 -26.09 -17.79
CA ARG A 248 -17.75 -26.74 -17.27
C ARG A 248 -18.46 -27.44 -18.41
#